data_AF-A0A403MQ47-F1
#
_entry.id   AF-A0A403MQ47-F1
#
_cell.length_a   1.000
_cell.length_b   1.000
_cell.length_c   1.000
_cell.angle_alpha   90.00
_cell.angle_beta   90.00
_cell.angle_gamma   90.00
#
_symmetry.space_group_name_H-M   'P 1'
#
loop_
_entity.id
_entity.type
_entity.pdbx_description
1 polymer ?
#
loop_
_entity_poly.entity_id
_entity_poly.type
_entity_poly.pdbx_seq_one_letter_code
_entity_poly.pdbx_strand_id
1 'polypeptide(L)'
;MTSGKSPDKMKGTDSNVLYPQQSNHDTCFIPPAVRQHTGEPMYILVAYWCMQQQGWVDRNQISAAFRITARRASYVVTYLRAKTARVVCETRRIMLDNNVWRYEILVTCVKPW
;
A
#
# COMPACT_ATOMS: atom_id res chain seq x y z
N MET A 1 -6.44 -57.30 -13.07
CA MET A 1 -5.97 -56.26 -14.03
C MET A 1 -6.41 -54.92 -13.46
N THR A 2 -5.50 -54.30 -12.70
CA THR A 2 -4.84 -53.00 -13.04
C THR A 2 -5.79 -51.82 -12.85
N SER A 3 -5.64 -51.07 -11.76
CA SER A 3 -4.86 -49.82 -11.70
C SER A 3 -5.65 -48.66 -12.33
N GLY A 4 -5.84 -47.50 -11.71
CA GLY A 4 -4.98 -46.86 -10.74
C GLY A 4 -5.66 -45.76 -9.95
N LYS A 5 -4.99 -45.51 -8.83
CA LYS A 5 -5.15 -44.47 -7.82
C LYS A 5 -4.69 -43.12 -8.40
N SER A 6 -5.31 -42.05 -7.90
CA SER A 6 -5.07 -40.60 -8.08
C SER A 6 -3.68 -40.16 -8.59
N PRO A 7 -3.59 -39.03 -9.31
CA PRO A 7 -3.18 -37.80 -8.62
C PRO A 7 -3.90 -36.55 -9.22
N ASP A 8 -3.82 -35.31 -8.77
CA ASP A 8 -2.90 -34.66 -7.86
C ASP A 8 -3.54 -33.39 -7.29
N LYS A 9 -3.01 -33.02 -6.14
CA LYS A 9 -3.43 -31.93 -5.26
C LYS A 9 -2.93 -30.61 -5.84
N MET A 10 -3.80 -29.77 -6.44
CA MET A 10 -3.42 -28.39 -6.79
C MET A 10 -3.45 -27.51 -5.54
N LYS A 11 -2.30 -27.55 -4.84
CA LYS A 11 -1.85 -26.61 -3.82
C LYS A 11 -1.46 -25.31 -4.50
N GLY A 12 -2.35 -24.32 -4.48
CA GLY A 12 -2.04 -22.91 -4.71
C GLY A 12 -2.34 -22.14 -3.43
N THR A 13 -1.48 -22.28 -2.41
CA THR A 13 -1.62 -21.50 -1.17
C THR A 13 -1.02 -20.12 -1.43
N ASP A 14 -1.84 -19.18 -1.91
CA ASP A 14 -1.48 -17.76 -1.95
C ASP A 14 -1.46 -17.21 -0.52
N SER A 15 -0.37 -17.48 0.19
CA SER A 15 -0.13 -17.11 1.59
C SER A 15 0.11 -15.61 1.81
N ASN A 16 -0.51 -14.74 1.02
CA ASN A 16 -0.33 -13.28 1.06
C ASN A 16 -1.59 -12.50 1.43
N VAL A 17 -2.63 -13.17 1.92
CA VAL A 17 -3.88 -12.53 2.35
C VAL A 17 -3.94 -12.60 3.87
N LEU A 18 -3.67 -11.47 4.53
CA LEU A 18 -4.02 -11.31 5.94
C LEU A 18 -5.53 -11.08 6.00
N TYR A 19 -6.24 -11.98 6.67
CA TYR A 19 -7.66 -11.83 6.98
C TYR A 19 -7.80 -11.08 8.31
N PRO A 20 -8.12 -9.79 8.31
CA PRO A 20 -8.44 -9.06 9.53
C PRO A 20 -9.70 -9.65 10.17
N GLN A 21 -9.69 -9.74 11.50
CA GLN A 21 -10.70 -10.38 12.35
C GLN A 21 -12.04 -9.62 12.41
N GLN A 22 -12.22 -8.56 11.61
CA GLN A 22 -13.44 -7.74 11.57
C GLN A 22 -13.92 -7.56 10.12
N SER A 23 -15.22 -7.77 9.90
CA SER A 23 -15.88 -7.83 8.58
C SER A 23 -15.90 -6.51 7.78
N ASN A 24 -15.34 -5.41 8.31
CA ASN A 24 -15.25 -4.12 7.64
C ASN A 24 -13.85 -3.79 7.09
N HIS A 25 -12.88 -4.69 7.22
CA HIS A 25 -11.57 -4.49 6.63
C HIS A 25 -11.48 -5.24 5.30
N ASP A 26 -11.61 -4.50 4.20
CA ASP A 26 -11.16 -5.01 2.90
C ASP A 26 -9.70 -5.45 3.06
N THR A 27 -9.41 -6.69 2.68
CA THR A 27 -8.07 -7.24 2.56
C THR A 27 -7.17 -6.26 1.80
N CYS A 28 -6.25 -5.59 2.50
CA CYS A 28 -5.31 -4.69 1.86
C CYS A 28 -4.16 -5.51 1.29
N PHE A 29 -3.94 -5.42 -0.01
CA PHE A 29 -2.78 -6.03 -0.64
C PHE A 29 -1.52 -5.29 -0.18
N ILE A 30 -0.54 -6.03 0.34
CA ILE A 30 0.77 -5.47 0.71
C ILE A 30 1.75 -5.75 -0.44
N PRO A 31 2.27 -4.69 -1.12
CA PRO A 31 3.26 -4.84 -2.18
C PRO A 31 4.48 -5.63 -1.68
N PRO A 32 5.03 -6.56 -2.48
CA PRO A 32 6.23 -7.33 -2.10
C PRO A 32 7.36 -6.46 -1.55
N ALA A 33 7.55 -5.28 -2.14
CA ALA A 33 8.62 -4.36 -1.80
C ALA A 33 8.58 -3.83 -0.35
N VAL A 34 7.43 -3.92 0.34
CA VAL A 34 7.30 -3.47 1.74
C VAL A 34 6.89 -4.59 2.71
N ARG A 35 6.89 -5.85 2.26
CA ARG A 35 6.52 -6.99 3.13
C ARG A 35 7.50 -7.23 4.28
N GLN A 36 8.74 -6.80 4.18
CA GLN A 36 9.67 -6.83 5.31
C GLN A 36 9.23 -5.98 6.50
N HIS A 37 8.31 -5.03 6.29
CA HIS A 37 7.72 -4.19 7.34
C HIS A 37 6.34 -4.72 7.80
N THR A 38 5.97 -5.95 7.45
CA THR A 38 4.69 -6.54 7.85
C THR A 38 4.56 -6.51 9.38
N GLY A 39 3.50 -5.89 9.88
CA GLY A 39 3.28 -5.61 11.31
C GLY A 39 3.15 -4.12 11.63
N GLU A 40 3.72 -3.24 10.80
CA GLU A 40 3.46 -1.80 10.89
C GLU A 40 2.06 -1.45 10.34
N PRO A 41 1.44 -0.36 10.81
CA PRO A 41 0.13 0.06 10.32
C PRO A 41 0.21 0.49 8.85
N MET A 42 -0.91 0.35 8.13
CA MET A 42 -0.98 0.55 6.68
C MET A 42 -0.35 1.86 6.19
N TYR A 43 -0.52 2.98 6.88
CA TYR A 43 0.06 4.25 6.45
C TYR A 43 1.60 4.22 6.48
N ILE A 44 2.22 3.51 7.43
CA ILE A 44 3.68 3.34 7.49
C ILE A 44 4.18 2.46 6.34
N LEU A 45 3.44 1.40 5.99
CA LEU A 45 3.75 0.59 4.81
C LEU A 45 3.71 1.44 3.52
N VAL A 46 2.71 2.32 3.39
CA VAL A 46 2.65 3.28 2.27
C VAL A 46 3.83 4.25 2.32
N ALA A 47 4.23 4.74 3.49
CA ALA A 47 5.38 5.63 3.63
C ALA A 47 6.68 4.98 3.13
N TYR A 48 6.96 3.73 3.55
CA TYR A 48 8.12 2.97 3.07
C TYR A 48 8.07 2.75 1.55
N TRP A 49 6.88 2.45 1.01
CA TRP A 49 6.73 2.26 -0.42
C TRP A 49 6.97 3.56 -1.20
N CYS A 50 6.48 4.70 -0.69
CA CYS A 50 6.73 6.01 -1.29
C CYS A 50 8.22 6.35 -1.32
N MET A 51 8.98 6.03 -0.25
CA MET A 51 10.44 6.25 -0.24
C MET A 51 11.16 5.47 -1.33
N GLN A 52 10.70 4.24 -1.64
CA GLN A 52 11.27 3.42 -2.70
C GLN A 52 11.01 3.99 -4.10
N GLN A 53 10.00 4.85 -4.29
CA GLN A 53 9.74 5.49 -5.58
C GLN A 53 10.75 6.61 -5.89
N GLN A 54 11.51 7.08 -4.90
CA GLN A 54 12.51 8.15 -5.02
C GLN A 54 11.99 9.41 -5.73
N GLY A 55 10.71 9.75 -5.51
CA GLY A 55 10.06 10.83 -6.22
C GLY A 55 8.66 11.16 -5.69
N TRP A 56 8.01 12.08 -6.40
CA TRP A 56 6.65 12.50 -6.09
C TRP A 56 5.65 11.39 -6.45
N VAL A 57 4.75 11.12 -5.52
CA VAL A 57 3.76 10.04 -5.63
C VAL A 57 2.35 10.63 -5.50
N ASP A 58 1.46 10.27 -6.41
CA ASP A 58 0.04 10.64 -6.33
C ASP A 58 -0.83 9.55 -5.69
N ARG A 59 -2.08 9.91 -5.37
CA ARG A 59 -3.02 8.97 -4.74
C ARG A 59 -3.35 7.75 -5.62
N ASN A 60 -3.27 7.88 -6.95
CA ASN A 60 -3.63 6.81 -7.88
C ASN A 60 -2.52 5.76 -7.92
N GLN A 61 -1.26 6.18 -7.86
CA GLN A 61 -0.12 5.28 -7.72
C GLN A 61 -0.22 4.46 -6.42
N ILE A 62 -0.55 5.11 -5.30
CA ILE A 62 -0.79 4.42 -4.01
C ILE A 62 -1.98 3.45 -4.13
N SER A 63 -3.08 3.90 -4.71
CA SER A 63 -4.29 3.11 -4.94
C SER A 63 -4.00 1.84 -5.74
N ALA A 64 -3.24 1.95 -6.83
CA ALA A 64 -2.84 0.83 -7.67
C ALA A 64 -1.89 -0.13 -6.94
N ALA A 65 -0.87 0.39 -6.26
CA ALA A 65 0.12 -0.43 -5.57
C ALA A 65 -0.50 -1.26 -4.42
N PHE A 66 -1.35 -0.64 -3.60
CA PHE A 66 -1.94 -1.27 -2.42
C PHE A 66 -3.32 -1.90 -2.69
N ARG A 67 -3.82 -1.81 -3.94
CA ARG A 67 -5.15 -2.27 -4.37
C ARG A 67 -6.27 -1.75 -3.48
N ILE A 68 -6.20 -0.46 -3.14
CA ILE A 68 -7.23 0.25 -2.37
C ILE A 68 -7.91 1.28 -3.25
N THR A 69 -9.06 1.79 -2.84
CA THR A 69 -9.72 2.87 -3.58
C THR A 69 -8.90 4.17 -3.52
N ALA A 70 -9.00 5.00 -4.56
CA ALA A 70 -8.37 6.33 -4.59
C ALA A 70 -8.81 7.21 -3.40
N ARG A 71 -10.04 7.02 -2.90
CA ARG A 71 -10.55 7.67 -1.68
C ARG A 71 -9.76 7.24 -0.44
N ARG A 72 -9.53 5.93 -0.24
CA ARG A 72 -8.70 5.43 0.88
C ARG A 72 -7.25 5.90 0.75
N ALA A 73 -6.70 5.91 -0.46
CA ALA A 73 -5.36 6.46 -0.71
C ALA A 73 -5.28 7.94 -0.32
N SER A 74 -6.29 8.77 -0.63
CA SER A 74 -6.36 10.15 -0.15
C SER A 74 -6.37 10.26 1.38
N TYR A 75 -7.08 9.38 2.08
CA TYR A 75 -7.05 9.37 3.56
C TYR A 75 -5.68 8.99 4.11
N VAL A 76 -4.99 8.03 3.49
CA VAL A 76 -3.61 7.68 3.87
C VAL A 76 -2.67 8.88 3.67
N VAL A 77 -2.74 9.57 2.53
CA VAL A 77 -1.93 10.77 2.27
C VAL A 77 -2.17 11.85 3.33
N THR A 78 -3.43 12.12 3.67
CA THR A 78 -3.76 13.06 4.75
C THR A 78 -3.15 12.63 6.09
N TYR A 79 -3.20 11.33 6.39
CA TYR A 79 -2.65 10.80 7.64
C TYR A 79 -1.12 10.88 7.71
N LEU A 80 -0.43 10.61 6.60
CA LEU A 80 1.03 10.76 6.48
C LEU A 80 1.47 12.18 6.83
N ARG A 81 0.77 13.19 6.28
CA ARG A 81 1.06 14.61 6.56
C ARG A 81 0.83 14.98 8.03
N ALA A 82 -0.18 14.38 8.66
CA ALA A 82 -0.53 14.68 10.05
C ALA A 82 0.40 14.00 11.06
N LYS A 83 0.99 12.85 10.73
CA LYS A 83 1.80 12.03 11.65
C LYS A 83 3.31 12.31 11.53
N THR A 84 3.70 13.57 11.73
CA THR A 84 5.08 14.07 11.64
C THR A 84 6.05 13.42 12.65
N ALA A 85 5.52 12.84 13.72
CA ALA A 85 6.28 12.07 14.70
C ALA A 85 6.85 10.77 14.11
N ARG A 86 6.14 10.14 13.15
CA ARG A 86 6.58 8.91 12.49
C ARG A 86 7.08 9.13 11.07
N VAL A 87 6.58 10.12 10.36
CA VAL A 87 6.85 10.31 8.92
C VAL A 87 7.27 11.74 8.63
N VAL A 88 8.35 11.90 7.87
CA VAL A 88 8.77 13.18 7.28
C VAL A 88 8.42 13.16 5.81
N CYS A 89 7.62 14.12 5.38
CA CYS A 89 7.17 14.22 3.99
C CYS A 89 6.92 15.66 3.56
N GLU A 90 7.05 15.90 2.27
CA GLU A 90 6.66 17.12 1.59
C GLU A 90 5.41 16.88 0.74
N THR A 91 4.65 17.95 0.47
CA THR A 91 3.50 17.88 -0.41
C THR A 91 3.47 19.04 -1.37
N ARG A 92 3.09 18.78 -2.62
CA ARG A 92 2.88 19.81 -3.62
C ARG A 92 1.52 19.65 -4.30
N ARG A 93 1.04 20.74 -4.90
CA ARG A 93 -0.13 20.74 -5.76
C ARG A 93 0.34 21.00 -7.19
N ILE A 94 0.03 20.10 -8.11
CA ILE A 94 0.32 20.24 -9.53
C ILE A 94 -0.97 20.45 -10.31
N MET A 95 -0.94 21.30 -11.33
CA MET A 95 -2.03 21.41 -12.30
C MET A 95 -1.73 20.45 -13.44
N LEU A 96 -2.67 19.56 -13.75
CA LEU A 96 -2.60 18.70 -14.92
C LEU A 96 -3.09 19.46 -16.16
N ASP A 97 -2.77 18.93 -17.36
CA ASP A 97 -3.15 19.51 -18.65
C ASP A 97 -4.67 19.71 -18.82
N ASN A 98 -5.48 18.93 -18.09
CA ASN A 98 -6.93 19.06 -18.08
C ASN A 98 -7.45 20.09 -17.06
N ASN A 99 -6.61 21.00 -16.57
CA ASN A 99 -6.91 22.00 -15.56
C ASN A 99 -7.40 21.43 -14.21
N VAL A 100 -7.11 20.16 -13.93
CA VAL A 100 -7.43 19.53 -12.64
C VAL A 100 -6.21 19.57 -11.74
N TRP A 101 -6.39 20.06 -10.52
CA TRP A 101 -5.35 20.04 -9.49
C TRP A 101 -5.20 18.65 -8.88
N ARG A 102 -3.95 18.20 -8.76
CA ARG A 102 -3.59 16.99 -8.01
C ARG A 102 -2.59 17.28 -6.91
N TYR A 103 -2.71 16.50 -5.85
CA TYR A 103 -1.76 16.49 -4.76
C TYR A 103 -0.80 15.33 -4.93
N GLU A 104 0.47 15.63 -4.74
CA GLU A 104 1.53 14.64 -4.67
C GLU A 104 2.25 14.75 -3.34
N ILE A 105 2.79 13.63 -2.89
CA ILE A 105 3.56 13.50 -1.66
C ILE A 105 4.95 12.95 -1.99
N LEU A 106 5.96 13.51 -1.33
CA LEU A 106 7.31 12.98 -1.31
C LEU A 106 7.63 12.60 0.14
N VAL A 107 7.87 11.32 0.40
CA VAL A 107 8.28 10.85 1.73
C VAL A 107 9.79 10.75 1.77
N THR A 108 10.41 11.45 2.71
CA THR A 108 11.88 11.52 2.83
C THR A 108 12.42 10.67 3.97
N CYS A 109 11.61 10.41 5.01
CA CYS A 109 12.02 9.58 6.14
C CYS A 109 10.82 8.95 6.86
N VAL A 110 11.02 7.72 7.35
CA VAL A 110 10.16 7.05 8.34
C VAL A 110 10.98 6.84 9.61
N LYS A 111 10.55 7.43 10.71
CA LYS A 111 11.22 7.35 12.01
C LYS A 111 10.84 6.05 12.72
N PRO A 112 11.77 5.38 13.42
CA PRO A 112 11.43 4.27 14.30
C PRO A 112 10.53 4.76 15.45
N TRP A 113 9.92 3.80 16.15
CA TRP A 113 9.21 4.05 17.41
C TRP A 113 10.18 4.43 18.52
#